data_AF-A0A2E0U782-F1
#
_entry.id   AF-A0A2E0U782-F1
#
_cell.length_a   1.000
_cell.length_b   1.000
_cell.length_c   1.000
_cell.angle_alpha   90.00
_cell.angle_beta   90.00
_cell.angle_gamma   90.00
#
_symmetry.space_group_name_H-M   'P 1'
#
loop_
_entity.id
_entity.type
_entity.pdbx_description
1 polymer ?
#
loop_
_entity_poly.entity_id
_entity_poly.type
_entity_poly.pdbx_seq_one_letter_code
_entity_poly.pdbx_strand_id
1 'polypeptide(L)'
;MLKPLTCLVLGLATTGLAHAQKIRAADTGAVDLELLGVEAPYDGPLTISKGDVLWTETMQPHHVKVLVDPVGKRIRPPVDGVEAGTTLIGVTLESGIAYCPPIEFDAPVARVQCFQDLNDDSVFDGGYYSDQRGFDTQFLSGWLRGLSGLTPKIAYRDADQDTPVPTGKFMVQFDGMRRGVPQFRNWVEEERTDTRGSCDIPEAGVCDYRGRRFRFTENADASVTFEPIAEAPRRLVIFSSQSSFRR
;
A
#
# COMPACT_ATOMS: atom_id res chain seq x y z
N MET A 1 20.00 14.00 70.27
CA MET A 1 19.00 14.48 69.29
C MET A 1 19.41 14.00 67.91
N LEU A 2 18.43 13.41 67.20
CA LEU A 2 18.36 13.00 65.79
C LEU A 2 19.39 12.00 65.20
N LYS A 3 18.90 10.79 64.91
CA LYS A 3 19.39 9.84 63.90
C LYS A 3 19.08 10.37 62.49
N PRO A 4 19.93 10.13 61.48
CA PRO A 4 19.49 10.14 60.09
C PRO A 4 19.08 8.73 59.64
N LEU A 5 17.78 8.57 59.36
CA LEU A 5 17.24 7.54 58.48
C LEU A 5 17.80 7.79 57.07
N THR A 6 18.45 6.80 56.45
CA THR A 6 18.71 6.83 55.00
C THR A 6 17.80 5.79 54.37
N CYS A 7 16.84 6.27 53.58
CA CYS A 7 15.85 5.48 52.87
C CYS A 7 16.49 4.60 51.81
N LEU A 8 16.12 3.31 51.84
CA LEU A 8 16.33 2.36 50.77
C LEU A 8 15.38 2.73 49.61
N VAL A 9 15.91 3.24 48.50
CA VAL A 9 15.13 3.43 47.26
C VAL A 9 15.07 2.07 46.56
N LEU A 10 13.93 1.38 46.65
CA LEU A 10 13.61 0.27 45.76
C LEU A 10 13.44 0.85 44.35
N GLY A 11 14.34 0.47 43.44
CA GLY A 11 14.15 0.67 42.01
C GLY A 11 12.95 -0.14 41.55
N LEU A 12 11.83 0.54 41.29
CA LEU A 12 10.73 0.00 40.50
C LEU A 12 11.25 -0.24 39.09
N ALA A 13 11.61 -1.49 38.80
CA ALA A 13 11.71 -1.97 37.44
C ALA A 13 10.31 -1.86 36.82
N THR A 14 10.10 -0.83 36.00
CA THR A 14 8.95 -0.73 35.12
C THR A 14 9.12 -1.80 34.04
N THR A 15 8.74 -3.03 34.36
CA THR A 15 8.44 -4.02 33.32
C THR A 15 7.28 -3.46 32.52
N GLY A 16 7.58 -2.96 31.32
CA GLY A 16 6.57 -2.56 30.35
C GLY A 16 5.62 -3.73 30.16
N LEU A 17 4.36 -3.56 30.54
CA LEU A 17 3.30 -4.51 30.22
C LEU A 17 3.13 -4.48 28.70
N ALA A 18 3.79 -5.41 28.01
CA ALA A 18 3.47 -5.74 26.62
C ALA A 18 1.97 -6.02 26.58
N HIS A 19 1.20 -5.06 26.07
CA HIS A 19 -0.22 -5.27 25.82
C HIS A 19 -0.28 -6.29 24.70
N ALA A 20 -0.65 -7.53 25.02
CA ALA A 20 -1.00 -8.51 24.01
C ALA A 20 -2.18 -7.95 23.21
N GLN A 21 -1.87 -7.33 22.06
CA GLN A 21 -2.90 -6.82 21.17
C GLN A 21 -3.68 -8.01 20.62
N LYS A 22 -5.01 -7.90 20.63
CA LYS A 22 -5.89 -8.96 20.12
C LYS A 22 -6.12 -8.72 18.63
N ILE A 23 -5.98 -9.78 17.84
CA ILE A 23 -6.34 -9.81 16.41
C ILE A 23 -7.82 -9.39 16.28
N ARG A 24 -8.08 -8.37 15.46
CA ARG A 24 -9.44 -7.93 15.15
C ARG A 24 -10.12 -8.94 14.24
N ALA A 25 -11.44 -9.11 14.39
CA ALA A 25 -12.20 -10.06 13.56
C ALA A 25 -12.20 -9.67 12.07
N ALA A 26 -12.18 -8.37 11.79
CA ALA A 26 -11.99 -7.82 10.46
C ALA A 26 -11.32 -6.45 10.57
N ASP A 27 -10.52 -6.11 9.56
CA ASP A 27 -9.82 -4.84 9.44
C ASP A 27 -9.78 -4.42 7.96
N THR A 28 -9.73 -3.12 7.70
CA THR A 28 -9.55 -2.58 6.34
C THR A 28 -8.10 -2.20 6.16
N GLY A 29 -7.49 -2.70 5.08
CA GLY A 29 -6.10 -2.45 4.77
C GLY A 29 -5.90 -1.31 3.78
N ALA A 30 -4.79 -0.60 3.94
CA ALA A 30 -4.20 0.21 2.90
C ALA A 30 -2.76 -0.23 2.65
N VAL A 31 -2.29 -0.13 1.41
CA VAL A 31 -0.90 -0.41 1.07
C VAL A 31 -0.18 0.91 0.84
N ASP A 32 0.93 1.08 1.55
CA ASP A 32 1.85 2.18 1.32
C ASP A 32 2.73 1.80 0.12
N LEU A 33 2.54 2.50 -1.00
CA LEU A 33 3.25 2.28 -2.26
C LEU A 33 4.23 3.41 -2.49
N GLU A 34 5.45 3.07 -2.85
CA GLU A 34 6.48 4.01 -3.26
C GLU A 34 6.52 4.08 -4.78
N LEU A 35 6.28 5.26 -5.32
CA LEU A 35 6.40 5.54 -6.74
C LEU A 35 7.87 5.85 -7.05
N LEU A 36 8.48 5.04 -7.92
CA LEU A 36 9.91 5.06 -8.22
C LEU A 36 10.31 6.10 -9.28
N GLY A 37 9.32 6.79 -9.84
CA GLY A 37 9.50 7.72 -10.96
C GLY A 37 8.85 7.21 -12.24
N VAL A 38 8.97 8.01 -13.29
CA VAL A 38 8.23 7.86 -14.54
C VAL A 38 8.88 6.80 -15.42
N GLU A 39 8.08 5.85 -15.89
CA GLU A 39 8.54 4.90 -16.90
C GLU A 39 8.63 5.63 -18.26
N ALA A 40 9.86 5.97 -18.65
CA ALA A 40 10.23 6.78 -19.81
C ALA A 40 9.72 8.23 -19.76
N PRO A 41 10.59 9.22 -19.99
CA PRO A 41 10.16 10.60 -19.87
C PRO A 41 9.26 10.97 -21.06
N TYR A 42 8.11 11.58 -20.73
CA TYR A 42 7.50 12.53 -21.65
C TYR A 42 8.40 13.76 -21.63
N ASP A 43 9.40 13.79 -22.51
CA ASP A 43 10.35 14.91 -22.65
C ASP A 43 9.75 16.13 -23.39
N GLY A 44 8.49 16.02 -23.83
CA GLY A 44 7.87 17.05 -24.66
C GLY A 44 6.36 17.16 -24.47
N PRO A 45 5.74 18.15 -25.14
CA PRO A 45 4.30 18.35 -25.10
C PRO A 45 3.54 17.10 -25.55
N LEU A 46 2.55 16.72 -24.76
CA LEU A 46 1.64 15.63 -25.07
C LEU A 46 0.21 16.15 -25.15
N THR A 47 -0.44 15.93 -26.28
CA THR A 47 -1.88 16.20 -26.43
C THR A 47 -2.67 14.93 -26.16
N ILE A 48 -3.56 14.97 -25.17
CA ILE A 48 -4.41 13.83 -24.79
C ILE A 48 -5.89 14.19 -24.77
N SER A 49 -6.71 13.18 -25.07
CA SER A 49 -8.16 13.19 -24.91
C SER A 49 -8.58 12.47 -23.63
N LYS A 50 -9.85 12.65 -23.25
CA LYS A 50 -10.41 11.93 -22.11
C LYS A 50 -10.28 10.41 -22.29
N GLY A 51 -9.74 9.74 -21.28
CA GLY A 51 -9.49 8.30 -21.28
C GLY A 51 -8.06 7.92 -21.62
N ASP A 52 -7.27 8.86 -22.15
CA ASP A 52 -5.86 8.60 -22.43
C ASP A 52 -5.02 8.66 -21.15
N VAL A 53 -3.96 7.86 -21.12
CA VAL A 53 -2.97 7.84 -20.04
C VAL A 53 -2.02 9.01 -20.26
N LEU A 54 -1.94 9.90 -19.27
CA LEU A 54 -1.01 11.03 -19.29
C LEU A 54 0.41 10.54 -18.94
N TRP A 55 0.55 9.68 -17.94
CA TRP A 55 1.82 9.02 -17.63
C TRP A 55 1.67 7.73 -16.80
N THR A 56 2.75 6.96 -16.75
CA THR A 56 2.89 5.75 -15.94
C THR A 56 4.15 5.85 -15.07
N GLU A 57 4.10 5.28 -13.87
CA GLU A 57 5.23 5.16 -12.94
C GLU A 57 5.36 3.71 -12.49
N THR A 58 6.60 3.25 -12.28
CA THR A 58 6.83 2.01 -11.55
C THR A 58 6.54 2.27 -10.08
N MET A 59 5.86 1.34 -9.43
CA MET A 59 5.61 1.38 -7.98
C MET A 59 6.07 0.09 -7.33
N GLN A 60 6.40 0.18 -6.04
CA GLN A 60 6.68 -0.97 -5.20
C GLN A 60 6.10 -0.74 -3.79
N PRO A 61 5.85 -1.79 -2.99
CA PRO A 61 5.48 -1.61 -1.60
C PRO A 61 6.59 -0.97 -0.77
N HIS A 62 6.20 -0.12 0.16
CA HIS A 62 7.12 0.53 1.08
C HIS A 62 7.53 -0.38 2.23
N HIS A 63 6.57 -1.13 2.79
CA HIS A 63 6.82 -2.08 3.88
C HIS A 63 6.97 -3.48 3.31
N VAL A 64 8.16 -4.06 3.44
CA VAL A 64 8.47 -5.38 2.90
C VAL A 64 9.20 -6.22 3.93
N LYS A 65 8.76 -7.48 4.09
CA LYS A 65 9.43 -8.50 4.90
C LYS A 65 9.68 -9.74 4.05
N VAL A 66 10.53 -10.63 4.53
CA VAL A 66 10.74 -11.95 3.93
C VAL A 66 10.40 -13.01 4.95
N LEU A 67 9.56 -13.96 4.55
CA LEU A 67 9.21 -15.09 5.39
C LEU A 67 10.41 -16.02 5.56
N VAL A 68 10.74 -16.41 6.80
CA VAL A 68 11.87 -17.33 7.08
C VAL A 68 11.38 -18.77 7.19
N ASP A 69 10.27 -18.98 7.90
CA ASP A 69 9.67 -20.31 8.06
C ASP A 69 8.47 -20.50 7.13
N PRO A 70 8.31 -21.67 6.49
CA PRO A 70 7.15 -21.90 5.64
C PRO A 70 5.86 -21.99 6.48
N VAL A 71 4.75 -21.59 5.87
CA VAL A 71 3.41 -21.65 6.47
C VAL A 71 2.59 -22.72 5.77
N GLY A 72 2.00 -23.61 6.58
CA GLY A 72 1.11 -24.65 6.07
C GLY A 72 -0.17 -24.09 5.44
N LYS A 73 -0.69 -24.83 4.46
CA LYS A 73 -2.03 -24.61 3.89
C LYS A 73 -3.11 -24.69 4.97
N ARG A 74 -4.15 -23.86 4.89
CA ARG A 74 -5.36 -23.98 5.72
C ARG A 74 -6.52 -24.58 4.94
N ILE A 75 -7.30 -25.41 5.61
CA ILE A 75 -8.52 -26.00 5.06
C ILE A 75 -9.73 -25.07 5.31
N ARG A 76 -9.74 -24.34 6.43
CA ARG A 76 -10.81 -23.41 6.81
C ARG A 76 -10.26 -22.10 7.42
N PRO A 77 -10.51 -20.94 6.77
CA PRO A 77 -10.89 -20.83 5.36
C PRO A 77 -9.84 -21.47 4.44
N PRO A 78 -10.20 -21.92 3.22
CA PRO A 78 -9.21 -22.46 2.29
C PRO A 78 -8.33 -21.32 1.79
N VAL A 79 -7.04 -21.43 2.08
CA VAL A 79 -5.96 -20.53 1.64
C VAL A 79 -4.69 -21.37 1.52
N ASP A 80 -3.91 -21.14 0.47
CA ASP A 80 -2.70 -21.91 0.22
C ASP A 80 -1.59 -21.61 1.25
N GLY A 81 -0.63 -22.53 1.32
CA GLY A 81 0.56 -22.33 2.14
C GLY A 81 1.45 -21.24 1.56
N VAL A 82 2.38 -20.75 2.37
CA VAL A 82 3.36 -19.74 1.95
C VAL A 82 4.74 -20.33 2.14
N GLU A 83 5.57 -20.34 1.10
CA GLU A 83 6.90 -20.92 1.16
C GLU A 83 7.89 -19.99 1.88
N ALA A 84 8.88 -20.57 2.56
CA ALA A 84 10.02 -19.81 3.07
C ALA A 84 10.73 -19.04 1.93
N GLY A 85 11.21 -17.84 2.23
CA GLY A 85 11.81 -16.93 1.25
C GLY A 85 10.78 -16.08 0.50
N THR A 86 9.48 -16.29 0.70
CA THR A 86 8.44 -15.46 0.07
C THR A 86 8.52 -14.01 0.57
N THR A 87 8.58 -13.06 -0.36
CA THR A 87 8.44 -11.63 -0.07
C THR A 87 7.01 -11.32 0.38
N LEU A 88 6.86 -10.59 1.47
CA LEU A 88 5.58 -10.18 2.03
C LEU A 88 5.43 -8.66 1.95
N ILE A 89 4.25 -8.23 1.54
CA ILE A 89 3.83 -6.85 1.36
C ILE A 89 3.08 -6.38 2.62
N GLY A 90 3.51 -5.25 3.18
CA GLY A 90 2.84 -4.64 4.33
C GLY A 90 1.53 -3.96 3.94
N VAL A 91 0.51 -4.25 4.72
CA VAL A 91 -0.85 -3.74 4.65
C VAL A 91 -1.12 -3.05 5.99
N THR A 92 -1.20 -1.73 5.94
CA THR A 92 -1.48 -0.88 7.09
C THR A 92 -2.93 -1.05 7.52
N LEU A 93 -3.10 -1.47 8.77
CA LEU A 93 -4.36 -1.67 9.47
C LEU A 93 -4.48 -0.65 10.61
N GLU A 94 -5.67 -0.51 11.18
CA GLU A 94 -5.84 0.29 12.40
C GLU A 94 -5.06 -0.31 13.58
N SER A 95 -4.87 -1.63 13.57
CA SER A 95 -4.18 -2.39 14.62
C SER A 95 -2.67 -2.52 14.42
N GLY A 96 -2.09 -2.00 13.33
CA GLY A 96 -0.66 -2.15 13.00
C GLY A 96 -0.45 -2.53 11.54
N ILE A 97 0.66 -3.21 11.21
CA ILE A 97 0.92 -3.67 9.85
C ILE A 97 0.77 -5.18 9.79
N ALA A 98 -0.09 -5.67 8.89
CA ALA A 98 -0.12 -7.08 8.51
C ALA A 98 0.70 -7.27 7.22
N TYR A 99 1.39 -8.39 7.08
CA TYR A 99 2.24 -8.73 5.96
C TYR A 99 1.62 -9.89 5.19
N CYS A 100 1.32 -9.67 3.91
CA CYS A 100 0.67 -10.62 3.03
C CYS A 100 1.60 -11.00 1.87
N PRO A 101 1.61 -12.24 1.37
CA PRO A 101 2.27 -12.52 0.10
C PRO A 101 1.53 -11.78 -1.05
N PRO A 102 2.22 -11.50 -2.17
CA PRO A 102 1.58 -10.97 -3.37
C PRO A 102 0.43 -11.86 -3.81
N ILE A 103 -0.61 -11.23 -4.36
CA ILE A 103 -1.82 -11.94 -4.77
C ILE A 103 -1.77 -12.19 -6.27
N GLU A 104 -1.95 -13.44 -6.67
CA GLU A 104 -2.26 -13.77 -8.06
C GLU A 104 -3.75 -13.47 -8.28
N PHE A 105 -4.06 -12.26 -8.74
CA PHE A 105 -5.46 -11.81 -8.88
C PHE A 105 -6.24 -12.55 -9.98
N ASP A 106 -5.54 -13.12 -10.96
CA ASP A 106 -6.10 -14.00 -11.99
C ASP A 106 -6.43 -15.42 -11.48
N ALA A 107 -5.98 -15.77 -10.26
CA ALA A 107 -6.24 -17.08 -9.70
C ALA A 107 -7.74 -17.27 -9.37
N PRO A 108 -8.30 -18.48 -9.53
CA PRO A 108 -9.71 -18.75 -9.20
C PRO A 108 -10.09 -18.42 -7.75
N VAL A 109 -9.11 -18.40 -6.85
CA VAL A 109 -9.26 -17.95 -5.46
C VAL A 109 -8.10 -17.01 -5.11
N ALA A 110 -8.30 -15.72 -5.31
CA ALA A 110 -7.36 -14.66 -4.91
C ALA A 110 -7.41 -14.40 -3.38
N ARG A 111 -7.14 -15.43 -2.56
CA ARG A 111 -7.06 -15.31 -1.10
C ARG A 111 -5.72 -15.80 -0.57
N VAL A 112 -5.12 -15.01 0.29
CA VAL A 112 -3.80 -15.29 0.88
C VAL A 112 -3.84 -15.23 2.39
N GLN A 113 -2.88 -15.91 3.03
CA GLN A 113 -2.62 -15.80 4.47
C GLN A 113 -1.73 -14.60 4.74
N CYS A 114 -2.15 -13.73 5.64
CA CYS A 114 -1.36 -12.59 6.09
C CYS A 114 -1.01 -12.74 7.57
N PHE A 115 0.06 -12.08 7.97
CA PHE A 115 0.69 -12.28 9.26
C PHE A 115 1.00 -10.94 9.91
N GLN A 116 0.80 -10.83 11.21
CA GLN A 116 1.08 -9.61 11.98
C GLN A 116 1.93 -10.00 13.18
N ASP A 117 2.94 -9.19 13.45
CA ASP A 117 3.70 -9.25 14.68
C ASP A 117 3.01 -8.29 15.67
N LEU A 118 2.37 -8.85 16.69
CA LEU A 118 1.56 -8.07 17.63
C LEU A 118 2.40 -7.47 18.77
N ASN A 119 3.64 -7.92 18.94
CA ASN A 119 4.52 -7.54 20.04
C ASN A 119 5.93 -7.10 19.60
N ASP A 120 6.17 -6.99 18.28
CA ASP A 120 7.42 -6.58 17.64
C ASP A 120 8.62 -7.45 18.07
N ASP A 121 8.40 -8.75 18.19
CA ASP A 121 9.41 -9.73 18.59
C ASP A 121 10.11 -10.43 17.41
N SER A 122 9.87 -9.93 16.18
CA SER A 122 10.33 -10.50 14.90
C SER A 122 9.75 -11.87 14.59
N VAL A 123 8.60 -12.18 15.19
CA VAL A 123 7.89 -13.43 14.97
C VAL A 123 6.40 -13.16 14.84
N PHE A 124 5.80 -13.64 13.75
CA PHE A 124 4.37 -13.46 13.57
C PHE A 124 3.58 -14.34 14.55
N ASP A 125 2.68 -13.71 15.29
CA ASP A 125 1.75 -14.35 16.22
C ASP A 125 0.28 -13.94 15.99
N GLY A 126 0.05 -12.94 15.15
CA GLY A 126 -1.24 -12.55 14.59
C GLY A 126 -1.44 -13.07 13.16
N GLY A 127 -2.61 -13.64 12.85
CA GLY A 127 -2.94 -14.13 11.50
C GLY A 127 -4.19 -13.48 10.93
N TYR A 128 -4.20 -13.27 9.62
CA TYR A 128 -5.36 -12.86 8.84
C TYR A 128 -5.45 -13.66 7.55
N TYR A 129 -6.59 -13.58 6.87
CA TYR A 129 -6.67 -13.91 5.45
C TYR A 129 -7.31 -12.75 4.68
N SER A 130 -6.91 -12.59 3.41
CA SER A 130 -7.55 -11.61 2.54
C SER A 130 -8.95 -12.05 2.14
N ASP A 131 -9.87 -11.10 2.10
CA ASP A 131 -11.19 -11.23 1.49
C ASP A 131 -11.26 -10.27 0.28
N GLN A 132 -10.33 -10.48 -0.66
CA GLN A 132 -10.25 -9.71 -1.90
C GLN A 132 -11.24 -10.29 -2.91
N ARG A 133 -12.15 -9.46 -3.44
CA ARG A 133 -13.09 -9.85 -4.50
C ARG A 133 -13.18 -8.75 -5.54
N GLY A 134 -12.94 -9.10 -6.80
CA GLY A 134 -13.11 -8.20 -7.94
C GLY A 134 -12.14 -7.03 -7.94
N PHE A 135 -10.88 -7.30 -7.57
CA PHE A 135 -9.79 -6.34 -7.57
C PHE A 135 -8.64 -6.91 -8.38
N ASP A 136 -8.28 -6.20 -9.45
CA ASP A 136 -7.31 -6.66 -10.44
C ASP A 136 -5.92 -6.08 -10.11
N THR A 137 -5.44 -6.44 -8.92
CA THR A 137 -4.13 -6.03 -8.42
C THR A 137 -3.51 -7.05 -7.45
N GLN A 138 -2.20 -7.22 -7.55
CA GLN A 138 -1.41 -8.07 -6.65
C GLN A 138 -1.21 -7.44 -5.27
N PHE A 139 -1.42 -6.13 -5.14
CA PHE A 139 -1.31 -5.39 -3.90
C PHE A 139 -2.65 -5.41 -3.17
N LEU A 140 -2.72 -6.10 -2.03
CA LEU A 140 -3.95 -6.24 -1.26
C LEU A 140 -4.48 -4.87 -0.79
N SER A 141 -5.61 -4.41 -1.33
CA SER A 141 -6.18 -3.09 -0.99
C SER A 141 -7.53 -3.13 -0.27
N GLY A 142 -7.93 -4.32 0.22
CA GLY A 142 -9.27 -4.59 0.75
C GLY A 142 -9.33 -5.00 2.21
N TRP A 143 -10.15 -6.01 2.51
CA TRP A 143 -10.43 -6.47 3.87
C TRP A 143 -9.52 -7.61 4.29
N LEU A 144 -9.02 -7.53 5.52
CA LEU A 144 -8.38 -8.61 6.23
C LEU A 144 -9.33 -9.17 7.28
N ARG A 145 -9.45 -10.50 7.34
CA ARG A 145 -10.29 -11.21 8.30
C ARG A 145 -9.39 -11.94 9.28
N GLY A 146 -9.63 -11.69 10.58
CA GLY A 146 -8.81 -12.24 11.65
C GLY A 146 -8.86 -13.76 11.66
N LEU A 147 -7.69 -14.37 11.81
CA LEU A 147 -7.53 -15.79 12.08
C LEU A 147 -7.14 -15.94 13.54
N SER A 148 -7.78 -16.86 14.25
CA SER A 148 -7.36 -17.22 15.60
C SER A 148 -5.94 -17.79 15.57
N GLY A 149 -5.01 -17.15 16.29
CA GLY A 149 -3.66 -17.59 16.69
C GLY A 149 -2.83 -18.30 15.63
N LEU A 150 -1.70 -17.71 15.21
CA LEU A 150 -0.69 -18.46 14.46
C LEU A 150 0.04 -19.40 15.42
N THR A 151 -0.05 -20.71 15.20
CA THR A 151 0.71 -21.70 15.95
C THR A 151 1.22 -22.77 14.99
N PRO A 152 2.54 -23.01 14.91
CA PRO A 152 3.61 -22.30 15.63
C PRO A 152 3.70 -20.83 15.21
N LYS A 153 4.34 -20.03 16.08
CA LYS A 153 4.82 -18.68 15.77
C LYS A 153 5.79 -18.77 14.57
N ILE A 154 5.77 -17.78 13.66
CA ILE A 154 6.41 -17.89 12.33
C ILE A 154 7.49 -16.81 12.18
N ALA A 155 8.75 -17.21 11.98
CA ALA A 155 9.83 -16.24 11.88
C ALA A 155 9.81 -15.48 10.54
N TYR A 156 10.22 -14.21 10.59
CA TYR A 156 10.44 -13.38 9.42
C TYR A 156 11.69 -12.52 9.59
N ARG A 157 12.11 -11.86 8.52
CA ARG A 157 13.18 -10.88 8.52
C ARG A 157 12.81 -9.66 7.69
N ASP A 158 13.54 -8.57 7.89
CA ASP A 158 13.46 -7.41 7.01
C ASP A 158 13.94 -7.75 5.60
N ALA A 159 13.31 -7.12 4.61
CA ALA A 159 13.84 -7.10 3.25
C ALA A 159 15.16 -6.33 3.21
N ASP A 160 16.11 -6.85 2.46
CA ASP A 160 17.40 -6.24 2.18
C ASP A 160 17.46 -5.73 0.72
N GLN A 161 18.60 -5.16 0.32
CA GLN A 161 18.78 -4.61 -1.04
C GLN A 161 18.69 -5.67 -2.14
N ASP A 162 18.93 -6.93 -1.82
CA ASP A 162 18.91 -8.05 -2.77
C ASP A 162 17.55 -8.77 -2.79
N THR A 163 16.63 -8.38 -1.90
CA THR A 163 15.30 -8.98 -1.80
C THR A 163 14.48 -8.59 -3.04
N PRO A 164 13.96 -9.56 -3.82
CA PRO A 164 13.10 -9.25 -4.95
C PRO A 164 11.77 -8.70 -4.43
N VAL A 165 11.59 -7.38 -4.57
CA VAL A 165 10.35 -6.68 -4.22
C VAL A 165 9.42 -6.71 -5.43
N PRO A 166 8.15 -7.15 -5.28
CA PRO A 166 7.20 -7.07 -6.38
C PRO A 166 6.97 -5.62 -6.79
N THR A 167 7.13 -5.35 -8.08
CA THR A 167 6.83 -4.05 -8.69
C THR A 167 5.53 -4.12 -9.47
N GLY A 168 4.81 -3.00 -9.52
CA GLY A 168 3.65 -2.84 -10.39
C GLY A 168 3.66 -1.49 -11.10
N LYS A 169 2.55 -1.18 -11.78
CA LYS A 169 2.38 0.08 -12.50
C LYS A 169 1.35 0.98 -11.83
N PHE A 170 1.70 2.24 -11.65
CA PHE A 170 0.76 3.30 -11.32
C PHE A 170 0.50 4.14 -12.57
N MET A 171 -0.77 4.31 -12.96
CA MET A 171 -1.13 5.09 -14.15
C MET A 171 -2.02 6.27 -13.79
N VAL A 172 -1.76 7.41 -14.43
CA VAL A 172 -2.61 8.60 -14.33
C VAL A 172 -3.31 8.80 -15.66
N GLN A 173 -4.64 8.62 -15.67
CA GLN A 173 -5.50 8.78 -16.83
C GLN A 173 -6.25 10.11 -16.75
N PHE A 174 -6.32 10.83 -17.87
CA PHE A 174 -7.09 12.07 -17.95
C PHE A 174 -8.60 11.80 -18.02
N ASP A 175 -9.37 12.42 -17.13
CA ASP A 175 -10.85 12.29 -17.04
C ASP A 175 -11.60 13.49 -17.65
N GLY A 176 -10.87 14.52 -18.09
CA GLY A 176 -11.41 15.72 -18.72
C GLY A 176 -11.15 17.01 -17.94
N MET A 177 -11.69 18.12 -18.43
CA MET A 177 -11.65 19.43 -17.78
C MET A 177 -12.90 19.66 -16.92
N ARG A 178 -12.72 20.23 -15.73
CA ARG A 178 -13.85 20.69 -14.89
C ARG A 178 -13.55 22.07 -14.36
N ARG A 179 -14.39 23.06 -14.75
CA ARG A 179 -14.22 24.47 -14.36
C ARG A 179 -12.80 24.99 -14.66
N GLY A 180 -12.26 24.63 -15.83
CA GLY A 180 -10.91 25.02 -16.27
C GLY A 180 -9.76 24.26 -15.60
N VAL A 181 -10.04 23.22 -14.82
CA VAL A 181 -9.02 22.42 -14.11
C VAL A 181 -8.99 20.99 -14.64
N PRO A 182 -7.83 20.46 -15.04
CA PRO A 182 -7.71 19.05 -15.44
C PRO A 182 -8.07 18.10 -14.30
N GLN A 183 -8.77 17.03 -14.64
CA GLN A 183 -9.18 15.97 -13.73
C GLN A 183 -8.52 14.65 -14.14
N PHE A 184 -8.19 13.82 -13.17
CA PHE A 184 -7.51 12.56 -13.37
C PHE A 184 -8.16 11.41 -12.61
N ARG A 185 -7.95 10.21 -13.13
CA ARG A 185 -8.17 8.94 -12.44
C ARG A 185 -6.83 8.26 -12.28
N ASN A 186 -6.59 7.69 -11.11
CA ASN A 186 -5.40 6.88 -10.89
C ASN A 186 -5.76 5.40 -10.95
N TRP A 187 -4.82 4.62 -11.43
CA TRP A 187 -4.90 3.17 -11.53
C TRP A 187 -3.66 2.57 -10.87
N VAL A 188 -3.88 1.51 -10.10
CA VAL A 188 -2.85 0.66 -9.51
C VAL A 188 -3.00 -0.67 -10.23
N GLU A 189 -2.06 -0.96 -11.13
CA GLU A 189 -2.17 -2.06 -12.09
C GLU A 189 -3.44 -1.93 -12.94
N GLU A 190 -4.38 -2.87 -12.84
CA GLU A 190 -5.66 -2.82 -13.54
C GLU A 190 -6.79 -2.28 -12.65
N GLU A 191 -6.52 -2.04 -11.36
CA GLU A 191 -7.50 -1.55 -10.40
C GLU A 191 -7.59 -0.01 -10.41
N ARG A 192 -8.81 0.49 -10.58
CA ARG A 192 -9.06 1.93 -10.52
C ARG A 192 -9.14 2.39 -9.06
N THR A 193 -8.32 3.36 -8.69
CA THR A 193 -8.48 4.07 -7.41
C THR A 193 -9.82 4.84 -7.41
N ASP A 194 -10.53 4.83 -6.30
CA ASP A 194 -11.83 5.49 -6.11
C ASP A 194 -11.76 7.03 -6.21
N THR A 195 -10.56 7.59 -6.03
CA THR A 195 -10.34 9.02 -5.89
C THR A 195 -10.09 9.65 -7.25
N ARG A 196 -11.08 10.41 -7.75
CA ARG A 196 -10.80 11.38 -8.81
C ARG A 196 -9.92 12.48 -8.23
N GLY A 197 -8.77 12.70 -8.86
CA GLY A 197 -7.86 13.78 -8.52
C GLY A 197 -8.14 15.00 -9.39
N SER A 198 -8.10 16.18 -8.80
CA SER A 198 -7.96 17.44 -9.54
C SER A 198 -6.52 17.91 -9.44
N CYS A 199 -6.01 18.58 -10.48
CA CYS A 199 -4.80 19.37 -10.34
C CYS A 199 -4.95 20.40 -9.22
N ASP A 200 -3.87 20.64 -8.50
CA ASP A 200 -3.64 21.92 -7.83
C ASP A 200 -3.16 22.92 -8.88
N ILE A 201 -3.67 24.16 -8.83
CA ILE A 201 -3.33 25.22 -9.79
C ILE A 201 -2.49 26.28 -9.08
N PRO A 202 -1.16 26.13 -9.00
CA PRO A 202 -0.29 27.10 -8.33
C PRO A 202 -0.22 28.43 -9.08
N GLU A 203 -0.40 28.40 -10.40
CA GLU A 203 -0.43 29.57 -11.28
C GLU A 203 -1.29 29.26 -12.52
N ALA A 204 -1.75 30.30 -13.22
CA ALA A 204 -2.66 30.13 -14.36
C ALA A 204 -2.04 29.23 -15.44
N GLY A 205 -2.79 28.20 -15.86
CA GLY A 205 -2.34 27.25 -16.89
C GLY A 205 -1.28 26.26 -16.42
N VAL A 206 -0.97 26.18 -15.11
CA VAL A 206 -0.06 25.20 -14.54
C VAL A 206 -0.82 24.26 -13.62
N CYS A 207 -0.63 22.98 -13.85
CA CYS A 207 -1.15 21.89 -13.04
C CYS A 207 -0.01 21.29 -12.22
N ASP A 208 -0.17 21.24 -10.90
CA ASP A 208 0.57 20.32 -10.04
C ASP A 208 -0.35 19.15 -9.71
N TYR A 209 0.05 17.94 -10.07
CA TYR A 209 -0.67 16.74 -9.70
C TYR A 209 0.30 15.68 -9.23
N ARG A 210 0.12 15.27 -7.96
CA ARG A 210 0.98 14.28 -7.29
C ARG A 210 2.47 14.68 -7.39
N GLY A 211 2.80 15.97 -7.28
CA GLY A 211 4.17 16.47 -7.33
C GLY A 211 4.79 16.57 -8.72
N ARG A 212 4.05 16.21 -9.78
CA ARG A 212 4.45 16.51 -11.17
C ARG A 212 3.84 17.83 -11.58
N ARG A 213 4.62 18.67 -12.25
CA ARG A 213 4.16 19.96 -12.75
C ARG A 213 4.14 20.00 -14.27
N PHE A 214 3.04 20.49 -14.82
CA PHE A 214 2.82 20.64 -16.26
C PHE A 214 2.21 22.01 -16.56
N ARG A 215 2.58 22.62 -17.69
CA ARG A 215 1.70 23.60 -18.33
C ARG A 215 0.61 22.84 -19.06
N PHE A 216 -0.61 23.34 -19.03
CA PHE A 216 -1.70 22.75 -19.80
C PHE A 216 -2.43 23.81 -20.62
N THR A 217 -2.78 23.44 -21.84
CA THR A 217 -3.59 24.25 -22.75
C THR A 217 -4.76 23.41 -23.23
N GLU A 218 -5.98 23.87 -22.98
CA GLU A 218 -7.19 23.26 -23.54
C GLU A 218 -7.31 23.62 -25.01
N ASN A 219 -7.51 22.62 -25.86
CA ASN A 219 -7.64 22.76 -27.30
C ASN A 219 -9.12 22.82 -27.71
N ALA A 220 -9.39 23.26 -28.95
CA ALA A 220 -10.76 23.43 -29.45
C ALA A 220 -11.56 22.11 -29.58
N ASP A 221 -10.88 20.97 -29.66
CA ASP A 221 -11.45 19.63 -29.78
C ASP A 221 -11.64 18.92 -28.42
N ALA A 222 -11.57 19.66 -27.32
CA ALA A 222 -11.62 19.17 -25.94
C ALA A 222 -10.45 18.25 -25.54
N SER A 223 -9.42 18.13 -26.37
CA SER A 223 -8.12 17.60 -25.95
C SER A 223 -7.37 18.64 -25.13
N VAL A 224 -6.37 18.19 -24.37
CA VAL A 224 -5.51 19.07 -23.58
C VAL A 224 -4.06 18.73 -23.89
N THR A 225 -3.28 19.76 -24.19
CA THR A 225 -1.83 19.64 -24.36
C THR A 225 -1.16 19.90 -23.03
N PHE A 226 -0.44 18.91 -22.50
CA PHE A 226 0.39 19.00 -21.30
C PHE A 226 1.86 19.11 -21.69
N GLU A 227 2.53 20.18 -21.27
CA GLU A 227 3.97 20.36 -21.40
C GLU A 227 4.62 20.15 -20.02
N PRO A 228 5.57 19.20 -19.88
CA PRO A 228 6.24 18.94 -18.61
C PRO A 228 7.06 20.16 -18.16
N ILE A 229 6.94 20.53 -16.89
CA ILE A 229 7.76 21.57 -16.24
C ILE A 229 8.75 20.92 -15.28
N ALA A 230 8.29 19.96 -14.48
CA ALA A 230 9.10 19.27 -13.49
C ALA A 230 8.57 17.84 -13.26
N GLU A 231 9.51 16.91 -13.10
CA GLU A 231 9.20 15.54 -12.71
C GLU A 231 8.92 15.45 -11.20
N ALA A 232 8.11 14.47 -10.83
CA ALA A 232 7.91 14.16 -9.42
C ALA A 232 9.10 13.37 -8.90
N PRO A 233 9.61 13.69 -7.69
CA PRO A 233 10.56 12.82 -7.01
C PRO A 233 9.89 11.50 -6.62
N ARG A 234 10.74 10.54 -6.23
CA ARG A 234 10.31 9.33 -5.52
C ARG A 234 9.45 9.73 -4.31
N ARG A 235 8.29 9.10 -4.16
CA ARG A 235 7.32 9.51 -3.13
C ARG A 235 6.40 8.38 -2.72
N LEU A 236 5.86 8.52 -1.52
CA LEU A 236 4.88 7.59 -0.97
C LEU A 236 3.45 7.98 -1.38
N VAL A 237 2.66 6.99 -1.78
CA VAL A 237 1.22 7.10 -1.97
C VAL A 237 0.53 5.99 -1.20
N ILE A 238 -0.53 6.35 -0.46
CA ILE A 238 -1.33 5.38 0.26
C ILE A 238 -2.44 4.90 -0.68
N PHE A 239 -2.50 3.59 -0.90
CA PHE A 239 -3.54 2.94 -1.67
C PHE A 239 -4.49 2.18 -0.74
N SER A 240 -5.62 2.80 -0.46
CA SER A 240 -6.77 2.13 0.13
C SER A 240 -7.83 1.95 -0.94
N SER A 241 -8.34 0.73 -1.15
CA SER A 241 -9.51 0.58 -1.98
C SER A 241 -10.76 0.76 -1.15
N GLN A 242 -11.51 1.84 -1.38
CA GLN A 242 -12.91 1.88 -0.97
C GLN A 242 -13.75 1.26 -2.10
N SER A 243 -13.74 -0.07 -2.23
CA SER A 243 -14.81 -0.66 -3.03
C SER A 243 -16.13 -0.47 -2.30
N SER A 244 -16.93 0.46 -2.80
CA SER A 244 -18.36 0.28 -2.78
C SER A 244 -18.62 -1.03 -3.51
N PHE A 245 -18.90 -2.10 -2.75
CA PHE A 245 -19.49 -3.37 -3.20
C PHE A 245 -20.05 -3.26 -4.63
N ARG A 246 -19.37 -3.81 -5.64
CA ARG A 246 -20.07 -4.25 -6.85
C ARG A 246 -20.89 -5.46 -6.42
N ARG A 247 -22.17 -5.21 -6.13
CA ARG A 247 -23.19 -6.25 -5.93
C ARG A 247 -23.38 -7.05 -7.21
#